data_AF-A0A9W4NKR1-F1
#
_entry.id   AF-A0A9W4NKR1-F1
#
_cell.length_a   1.000
_cell.length_b   1.000
_cell.length_c   1.000
_cell.angle_alpha   90.00
_cell.angle_beta   90.00
_cell.angle_gamma   90.00
#
_symmetry.space_group_name_H-M   'P 1'
#
loop_
_entity.id
_entity.type
_entity.pdbx_description
1 polymer ?
#
loop_
_entity_poly.entity_id
_entity_poly.type
_entity_poly.pdbx_seq_one_letter_code
_entity_poly.pdbx_strand_id
1 'polypeptide(L)'
;MAAIVSSPPTLPRLDKALEIQDFSKSCALYNELLDDADQPAVADEHIENLAGMFVRHKADKFLGIHLIHGHFKIPKNTVMLGTNFDNNSLRWTRITNISGIDPSRVHGHIFALTQDGLCAYELQDGPLPDLSSVGPGFLDEFLAYILNNNLTSLIGLQVLGCGDGSMDELILDEGTVMVDSLSVKNTVPTRITGWKFETSDGNPRVCASNETHAKINTGNHRVFNAGKPIPKLENVEDLKAALAMAGVL
;
A
#
# COMPACT_ATOMS: atom_id res chain seq x y z
N MET A 1 -16.03 42.27 9.33
CA MET A 1 -15.21 41.24 8.66
C MET A 1 -15.76 39.89 9.06
N ALA A 2 -16.35 39.16 8.12
CA ALA A 2 -16.83 37.80 8.37
C ALA A 2 -15.62 36.86 8.31
N ALA A 3 -15.29 36.23 9.43
CA ALA A 3 -14.30 35.16 9.45
C ALA A 3 -14.87 33.99 8.63
N ILE A 4 -14.17 33.63 7.55
CA ILE A 4 -14.46 32.41 6.80
C ILE A 4 -14.06 31.27 7.74
N VAL A 5 -15.07 30.64 8.35
CA VAL A 5 -14.89 29.39 9.07
C VAL A 5 -14.59 28.35 8.00
N SER A 6 -13.31 28.02 7.85
CA SER A 6 -12.89 26.83 7.13
C SER A 6 -13.65 25.65 7.75
N SER A 7 -14.47 24.98 6.95
CA SER A 7 -14.97 23.68 7.37
C SER A 7 -13.76 22.80 7.73
N PRO A 8 -13.84 21.98 8.80
CA PRO A 8 -12.79 21.00 9.04
C PRO A 8 -12.62 20.17 7.77
N PRO A 9 -11.38 19.86 7.35
CA PRO A 9 -11.18 19.03 6.19
C PRO A 9 -12.00 17.76 6.37
N THR A 10 -12.96 17.56 5.47
CA THR A 10 -13.72 16.33 5.41
C THR A 10 -12.69 15.22 5.43
N LEU A 11 -12.75 14.31 6.42
CA LEU A 11 -11.88 13.15 6.43
C LEU A 11 -11.91 12.58 5.01
N PRO A 12 -10.73 12.43 4.36
CA PRO A 12 -10.65 11.79 3.06
C PRO A 12 -11.36 10.44 3.13
N ARG A 13 -11.66 9.80 2.00
CA ARG A 13 -12.37 8.51 1.93
C ARG A 13 -11.63 7.31 2.59
N LEU A 14 -10.79 7.58 3.57
CA LEU A 14 -10.13 6.70 4.52
C LEU A 14 -11.13 6.02 5.49
N ASP A 15 -12.13 6.75 5.98
CA ASP A 15 -13.13 6.25 6.96
C ASP A 15 -14.55 6.13 6.37
N LYS A 16 -14.68 6.29 5.05
CA LYS A 16 -15.97 6.29 4.33
C LYS A 16 -15.93 5.34 3.15
N ALA A 17 -17.11 4.83 2.80
CA ALA A 17 -17.28 4.04 1.60
C ALA A 17 -16.83 4.81 0.35
N LEU A 18 -16.15 4.09 -0.53
CA LEU A 18 -15.73 4.58 -1.84
C LEU A 18 -16.92 4.62 -2.80
N GLU A 19 -16.84 5.54 -3.75
CA GLU A 19 -17.79 5.70 -4.84
C GLU A 19 -17.13 5.33 -6.18
N ILE A 20 -17.95 5.12 -7.21
CA ILE A 20 -17.47 4.76 -8.56
C ILE A 20 -16.44 5.78 -9.10
N GLN A 21 -16.62 7.06 -8.76
CA GLN A 21 -15.68 8.11 -9.14
C GLN A 21 -14.30 7.94 -8.49
N ASP A 22 -14.24 7.41 -7.26
CA ASP A 22 -12.98 7.18 -6.54
C ASP A 22 -12.17 6.07 -7.24
N PHE A 23 -12.84 5.03 -7.75
CA PHE A 23 -12.19 3.98 -8.53
C PHE A 23 -11.59 4.50 -9.85
N SER A 24 -12.29 5.43 -10.51
CA SER A 24 -11.77 6.05 -11.73
C SER A 24 -10.55 6.93 -11.44
N LYS A 25 -10.56 7.67 -10.32
CA LYS A 25 -9.42 8.46 -9.86
C LYS A 25 -8.24 7.57 -9.46
N SER A 26 -8.48 6.46 -8.76
CA SER A 26 -7.47 5.45 -8.43
C SER A 26 -6.74 4.93 -9.67
N CYS A 27 -7.50 4.54 -10.71
CA CYS A 27 -6.93 4.09 -11.99
C CYS A 27 -6.04 5.15 -12.66
N ALA A 28 -6.54 6.38 -12.73
CA ALA A 28 -5.80 7.48 -13.33
C ALA A 28 -4.52 7.78 -12.55
N LEU A 29 -4.61 7.85 -11.22
CA LEU A 29 -3.46 8.13 -10.36
C LEU A 29 -2.39 7.03 -10.46
N TYR A 30 -2.76 5.75 -10.36
CA TYR A 30 -1.83 4.62 -10.47
C TYR A 30 -1.00 4.71 -11.76
N ASN A 31 -1.67 5.04 -12.87
CA ASN A 31 -1.03 5.16 -14.18
C ASN A 31 -0.11 6.37 -14.33
N GLU A 32 -0.03 7.29 -13.37
CA GLU A 32 0.93 8.40 -13.37
C GLU A 32 2.11 8.16 -12.42
N LEU A 33 2.08 7.08 -11.62
CA LEU A 33 3.14 6.78 -10.67
C LEU A 33 4.42 6.29 -11.36
N LEU A 34 5.55 6.62 -10.75
CA LEU A 34 6.87 6.10 -11.08
C LEU A 34 7.06 4.73 -10.44
N ASP A 35 7.92 3.91 -11.04
CA ASP A 35 8.40 2.68 -10.39
C ASP A 35 9.23 3.04 -9.15
N ASP A 36 9.27 2.15 -8.15
CA ASP A 36 10.03 2.40 -6.93
C ASP A 36 11.53 2.55 -7.22
N ALA A 37 12.08 1.84 -8.20
CA ALA A 37 13.50 1.93 -8.55
C ALA A 37 13.91 3.32 -9.07
N ASP A 38 12.97 4.08 -9.63
CA ASP A 38 13.21 5.40 -10.23
C ASP A 38 13.05 6.56 -9.22
N GLN A 39 12.72 6.25 -7.96
CA GLN A 39 12.47 7.26 -6.92
C GLN A 39 13.70 7.51 -6.03
N PRO A 40 13.86 8.73 -5.49
CA PRO A 40 14.92 9.01 -4.52
C PRO A 40 14.71 8.21 -3.23
N ALA A 41 15.77 8.00 -2.46
CA ALA A 41 15.66 7.43 -1.12
C ALA A 41 14.91 8.39 -0.18
N VAL A 42 14.15 7.84 0.77
CA VAL A 42 13.53 8.62 1.84
C VAL A 42 14.57 8.85 2.93
N ALA A 43 14.77 10.10 3.36
CA ALA A 43 15.70 10.42 4.43
C ALA A 43 15.21 9.88 5.78
N ASP A 44 16.10 9.30 6.58
CA ASP A 44 15.79 8.71 7.89
C ASP A 44 15.11 9.72 8.84
N GLU A 45 15.51 11.00 8.78
CA GLU A 45 14.89 12.08 9.56
C GLU A 45 13.37 12.20 9.30
N HIS A 46 12.91 11.98 8.06
CA HIS A 46 11.48 11.99 7.77
C HIS A 46 10.77 10.80 8.41
N ILE A 47 11.40 9.62 8.36
CA ILE A 47 10.84 8.40 8.95
C ILE A 47 10.73 8.55 10.48
N GLU A 48 11.77 9.08 11.14
CA GLU A 48 11.79 9.31 12.59
C GLU A 48 10.71 10.31 13.03
N ASN A 49 10.59 11.43 12.32
CA ASN A 49 9.57 12.45 12.59
C ASN A 49 8.15 11.90 12.41
N LEU A 50 7.93 11.14 11.33
CA LEU A 50 6.64 10.48 11.07
C LEU A 50 6.35 9.41 12.14
N ALA A 51 7.34 8.62 12.56
CA ALA A 51 7.15 7.66 13.66
C ALA A 51 6.67 8.36 14.94
N GLY A 52 7.32 9.47 15.30
CA GLY A 52 6.90 10.28 16.46
C GLY A 52 5.48 10.84 16.32
N MET A 53 5.07 11.23 15.12
CA MET A 53 3.71 11.67 14.85
C MET A 53 2.68 10.54 15.00
N PHE A 54 2.92 9.38 14.36
CA PHE A 54 1.98 8.27 14.38
C PHE A 54 1.76 7.75 15.79
N VAL A 55 2.82 7.61 16.59
CA VAL A 55 2.71 7.17 18.00
C VAL A 55 1.98 8.18 18.86
N ARG A 56 2.28 9.49 18.73
CA ARG A 56 1.60 10.55 19.51
C ARG A 56 0.09 10.56 19.26
N HIS A 57 -0.33 10.24 18.03
CA HIS A 57 -1.73 10.16 17.63
C HIS A 57 -2.34 8.76 17.74
N LYS A 58 -1.63 7.77 18.27
CA LYS A 58 -2.10 6.37 18.33
C LYS A 58 -2.54 5.81 16.96
N ALA A 59 -1.93 6.32 15.90
CA ALA A 59 -2.17 5.88 14.52
C ALA A 59 -1.34 4.66 14.14
N ASP A 60 -0.25 4.40 14.88
CA ASP A 60 0.78 3.38 14.63
C ASP A 60 0.25 1.94 14.51
N LYS A 61 -0.90 1.65 15.13
CA LYS A 61 -1.54 0.33 15.05
C LYS A 61 -2.44 0.13 13.83
N PHE A 62 -2.83 1.21 13.16
CA PHE A 62 -3.85 1.20 12.11
C PHE A 62 -3.33 1.72 10.79
N LEU A 63 -2.35 2.62 10.84
CA LEU A 63 -1.82 3.34 9.70
C LEU A 63 -0.29 3.23 9.67
N GLY A 64 0.25 3.19 8.47
CA GLY A 64 1.67 3.30 8.17
C GLY A 64 1.92 4.32 7.07
N ILE A 65 3.17 4.39 6.62
CA ILE A 65 3.53 5.14 5.42
C ILE A 65 4.05 4.20 4.35
N HIS A 66 3.87 4.59 3.10
CA HIS A 66 4.29 3.80 1.95
C HIS A 66 4.92 4.71 0.90
N LEU A 67 5.95 4.22 0.22
CA LEU A 67 6.59 4.88 -0.91
C LEU A 67 5.62 4.83 -2.10
N ILE A 68 5.08 5.96 -2.55
CA ILE A 68 4.04 5.95 -3.58
C ILE A 68 4.64 5.48 -4.91
N HIS A 69 4.24 4.32 -5.42
CA HIS A 69 4.80 3.81 -6.67
C HIS A 69 3.80 2.95 -7.46
N GLY A 70 4.15 2.66 -8.71
CA GLY A 70 3.42 1.71 -9.55
C GLY A 70 4.39 1.00 -10.50
N HIS A 71 4.22 -0.31 -10.67
CA HIS A 71 5.17 -1.15 -11.41
C HIS A 71 4.85 -1.28 -12.91
N PHE A 72 3.60 -1.03 -13.28
CA PHE A 72 3.12 -1.16 -14.65
C PHE A 72 1.94 -0.21 -14.88
N LYS A 73 1.39 -0.21 -16.10
CA LYS A 73 0.16 0.53 -16.41
C LYS A 73 -1.02 -0.42 -16.46
N ILE A 74 -2.15 0.01 -15.89
CA ILE A 74 -3.38 -0.77 -15.84
C ILE A 74 -4.41 -0.25 -16.85
N PRO A 75 -5.27 -1.13 -17.42
CA PRO A 75 -6.29 -0.71 -18.37
C PRO A 75 -7.31 0.28 -17.76
N LYS A 76 -7.96 1.06 -18.63
CA LYS A 76 -9.10 1.89 -18.21
C LYS A 76 -10.20 1.01 -17.59
N ASN A 77 -10.96 1.59 -16.66
CA ASN A 77 -12.04 0.92 -15.92
C ASN A 77 -11.55 -0.27 -15.07
N THR A 78 -10.27 -0.25 -14.67
CA THR A 78 -9.71 -1.23 -13.73
C THR A 78 -9.01 -0.52 -12.59
N VAL A 79 -8.82 -1.21 -11.47
CA VAL A 79 -8.10 -0.74 -10.29
C VAL A 79 -7.20 -1.84 -9.76
N MET A 80 -6.20 -1.47 -8.96
CA MET A 80 -5.42 -2.43 -8.16
C MET A 80 -6.20 -2.77 -6.89
N LEU A 81 -6.64 -4.02 -6.78
CA LEU A 81 -7.42 -4.51 -5.64
C LEU A 81 -6.69 -5.66 -4.95
N GLY A 82 -6.31 -5.41 -3.69
CA GLY A 82 -5.76 -6.38 -2.76
C GLY A 82 -6.83 -7.33 -2.20
N THR A 83 -6.49 -8.60 -2.08
CA THR A 83 -7.28 -9.58 -1.33
C THR A 83 -6.35 -10.39 -0.45
N ASN A 84 -6.67 -10.44 0.84
CA ASN A 84 -5.92 -11.25 1.80
C ASN A 84 -6.39 -12.71 1.75
N PHE A 85 -5.46 -13.64 1.91
CA PHE A 85 -5.74 -15.08 2.03
C PHE A 85 -4.77 -15.73 3.01
N ASP A 86 -4.96 -17.04 3.27
CA ASP A 86 -4.18 -17.81 4.24
C ASP A 86 -4.08 -17.13 5.61
N ASN A 87 -5.22 -16.86 6.24
CA ASN A 87 -5.33 -16.19 7.54
C ASN A 87 -4.63 -14.81 7.57
N ASN A 88 -4.72 -14.05 6.48
CA ASN A 88 -4.10 -12.73 6.31
C ASN A 88 -2.56 -12.74 6.35
N SER A 89 -1.93 -13.89 6.08
CA SER A 89 -0.47 -13.99 5.93
C SER A 89 0.00 -13.65 4.53
N LEU A 90 -0.91 -13.64 3.54
CA LEU A 90 -0.63 -13.32 2.14
C LEU A 90 -1.63 -12.31 1.61
N ARG A 91 -1.16 -11.42 0.73
CA ARG A 91 -2.01 -10.48 -0.03
C ARG A 91 -1.71 -10.61 -1.50
N TRP A 92 -2.75 -10.78 -2.32
CA TRP A 92 -2.63 -10.68 -3.77
C TRP A 92 -3.34 -9.42 -4.24
N THR A 93 -2.58 -8.47 -4.77
CA THR A 93 -3.11 -7.26 -5.40
C THR A 93 -3.15 -7.49 -6.90
N ARG A 94 -4.33 -7.36 -7.50
CA ARG A 94 -4.53 -7.66 -8.94
C ARG A 94 -5.34 -6.58 -9.64
N ILE A 95 -5.13 -6.49 -10.95
CA ILE A 95 -5.96 -5.67 -11.83
C ILE A 95 -7.40 -6.21 -11.79
N THR A 96 -8.34 -5.38 -11.33
CA THR A 96 -9.75 -5.76 -11.19
C THR A 96 -10.66 -4.77 -11.92
N ASN A 97 -11.62 -5.28 -12.69
CA ASN A 97 -12.59 -4.43 -13.38
C ASN A 97 -13.55 -3.77 -12.39
N ILE A 98 -13.73 -2.45 -12.52
CA ILE A 98 -14.59 -1.65 -11.64
C ILE A 98 -16.03 -2.17 -11.61
N SER A 99 -16.57 -2.68 -12.73
CA SER A 99 -17.94 -3.18 -12.79
C SER A 99 -18.19 -4.43 -11.93
N GLY A 100 -17.12 -5.13 -11.54
CA GLY A 100 -17.18 -6.31 -10.68
C GLY A 100 -16.97 -6.02 -9.20
N ILE A 101 -16.77 -4.75 -8.82
CA ILE A 101 -16.44 -4.36 -7.44
C ILE A 101 -17.72 -3.94 -6.71
N ASP A 102 -17.92 -4.51 -5.53
CA ASP A 102 -18.91 -4.04 -4.56
C ASP A 102 -18.28 -2.95 -3.67
N PRO A 103 -18.69 -1.67 -3.81
CA PRO A 103 -18.07 -0.58 -3.05
C PRO A 103 -18.28 -0.68 -1.53
N SER A 104 -19.27 -1.47 -1.08
CA SER A 104 -19.50 -1.70 0.36
C SER A 104 -18.49 -2.65 1.00
N ARG A 105 -17.71 -3.34 0.17
CA ARG A 105 -16.71 -4.35 0.57
C ARG A 105 -15.28 -3.95 0.27
N VAL A 106 -15.07 -2.71 -0.18
CA VAL A 106 -13.76 -2.22 -0.57
C VAL A 106 -13.48 -0.90 0.12
N HIS A 107 -12.24 -0.75 0.59
CA HIS A 107 -11.73 0.49 1.12
C HIS A 107 -10.42 0.87 0.42
N GLY A 108 -10.00 2.13 0.57
CA GLY A 108 -8.68 2.55 0.11
C GLY A 108 -7.60 1.92 0.99
N HIS A 109 -6.54 1.41 0.36
CA HIS A 109 -5.43 0.76 1.04
C HIS A 109 -4.23 1.70 1.16
N ILE A 110 -3.78 2.25 0.03
CA ILE A 110 -2.67 3.20 -0.03
C ILE A 110 -3.11 4.46 -0.73
N PHE A 111 -2.85 5.60 -0.09
CA PHE A 111 -3.31 6.91 -0.51
C PHE A 111 -2.13 7.82 -0.83
N ALA A 112 -2.21 8.52 -1.96
CA ALA A 112 -1.32 9.63 -2.27
C ALA A 112 -2.03 10.97 -2.03
N LEU A 113 -1.27 12.00 -1.66
CA LEU A 113 -1.80 13.36 -1.54
C LEU A 113 -1.82 14.04 -2.91
N THR A 114 -3.02 14.35 -3.39
CA THR A 114 -3.28 15.06 -4.65
C THR A 114 -3.79 16.48 -4.38
N GLN A 115 -4.00 17.26 -5.45
CA GLN A 115 -4.62 18.58 -5.35
C GLN A 115 -6.05 18.53 -4.76
N ASP A 116 -6.75 17.41 -4.95
CA ASP A 116 -8.10 17.18 -4.44
C ASP A 116 -8.11 16.58 -3.01
N GLY A 117 -6.93 16.39 -2.39
CA GLY A 117 -6.75 15.68 -1.12
C GLY A 117 -6.23 14.25 -1.29
N LEU A 118 -6.38 13.41 -0.27
CA LEU A 118 -5.93 12.01 -0.35
C LEU A 118 -6.76 11.23 -1.36
N CYS A 119 -6.08 10.57 -2.29
CA CYS A 119 -6.67 9.68 -3.27
C CYS A 119 -6.07 8.29 -3.11
N ALA A 120 -6.90 7.28 -2.90
CA ALA A 120 -6.45 5.89 -2.90
C ALA A 120 -5.99 5.52 -4.31
N TYR A 121 -4.82 4.92 -4.46
CA TYR A 121 -4.35 4.36 -5.74
C TYR A 121 -4.29 2.83 -5.70
N GLU A 122 -4.17 2.24 -4.52
CA GLU A 122 -4.45 0.83 -4.27
C GLU A 122 -5.63 0.67 -3.32
N LEU A 123 -6.45 -0.35 -3.58
CA LEU A 123 -7.65 -0.68 -2.83
C LEU A 123 -7.52 -2.05 -2.17
N GLN A 124 -8.35 -2.33 -1.19
CA GLN A 124 -8.36 -3.60 -0.47
C GLN A 124 -9.80 -4.11 -0.29
N ASP A 125 -10.02 -5.41 -0.55
CA ASP A 125 -11.24 -6.11 -0.17
C ASP A 125 -11.25 -6.33 1.35
N GLY A 126 -12.34 -5.92 1.98
CA GLY A 126 -12.50 -5.97 3.42
C GLY A 126 -13.39 -4.85 3.96
N PRO A 127 -13.74 -4.91 5.25
CA PRO A 127 -14.45 -3.82 5.91
C PRO A 127 -13.57 -2.56 5.98
N LEU A 128 -14.21 -1.39 6.11
CA LEU A 128 -13.51 -0.16 6.43
C LEU A 128 -12.71 -0.32 7.73
N PRO A 129 -11.50 0.26 7.82
CA PRO A 129 -10.71 0.22 9.05
C PRO A 129 -11.42 0.99 10.16
N ASP A 130 -11.40 0.44 11.37
CA ASP A 130 -11.84 1.17 12.56
C ASP A 130 -10.73 2.11 13.03
N LEU A 131 -10.88 3.39 12.69
CA LEU A 131 -9.93 4.46 13.06
C LEU A 131 -10.41 5.27 14.28
N SER A 132 -11.40 4.79 15.02
CA SER A 132 -11.97 5.51 16.18
C SER A 132 -10.96 5.80 17.29
N SER A 133 -9.88 5.02 17.37
CA SER A 133 -8.80 5.19 18.35
C SER A 133 -7.70 6.15 17.91
N VAL A 134 -7.71 6.60 16.64
CA VAL A 134 -6.75 7.57 16.11
C VAL A 134 -7.06 8.96 16.64
N GLY A 135 -6.02 9.65 17.11
CA GLY A 135 -6.11 10.97 17.71
C GLY A 135 -6.70 12.01 16.75
N PRO A 136 -7.59 12.90 17.24
CA PRO A 136 -8.12 13.97 16.41
C PRO A 136 -6.98 14.90 15.97
N GLY A 137 -6.97 15.27 14.68
CA GLY A 137 -5.93 16.12 14.09
C GLY A 137 -4.74 15.36 13.51
N PHE A 138 -4.68 14.03 13.62
CA PHE A 138 -3.63 13.22 12.98
C PHE A 138 -3.49 13.52 11.49
N LEU A 139 -4.60 13.48 10.75
CA LEU A 139 -4.56 13.71 9.30
C LEU A 139 -4.11 15.14 8.96
N ASP A 140 -4.54 16.14 9.72
CA ASP A 140 -4.13 17.52 9.48
C ASP A 140 -2.62 17.69 9.66
N GLU A 141 -2.07 17.11 10.72
CA GLU A 141 -0.63 17.14 10.98
C GLU A 141 0.16 16.35 9.94
N PHE A 142 -0.32 15.16 9.56
CA PHE A 142 0.29 14.34 8.51
C PHE A 142 0.34 15.10 7.19
N LEU A 143 -0.79 15.63 6.72
CA LEU A 143 -0.89 16.36 5.47
C LEU A 143 0.00 17.61 5.47
N ALA A 144 0.00 18.37 6.58
CA ALA A 144 0.86 19.53 6.74
C ALA A 144 2.35 19.14 6.67
N TYR A 145 2.74 18.04 7.30
CA TYR A 145 4.12 17.56 7.27
C TYR A 145 4.54 17.15 5.85
N ILE A 146 3.71 16.37 5.15
CA ILE A 146 3.98 15.95 3.77
C ILE A 146 4.14 17.16 2.84
N LEU A 147 3.26 18.16 2.96
CA LEU A 147 3.32 19.38 2.15
C LEU A 147 4.55 20.23 2.46
N ASN A 148 4.81 20.51 3.74
CA ASN A 148 5.90 21.40 4.16
C ASN A 148 7.29 20.83 3.86
N ASN A 149 7.41 19.51 3.72
CA ASN A 149 8.66 18.82 3.40
C ASN A 149 8.77 18.38 1.93
N ASN A 150 7.82 18.78 1.06
CA ASN A 150 7.79 18.41 -0.36
C ASN A 150 7.79 16.89 -0.61
N LEU A 151 7.06 16.13 0.21
CA LEU A 151 7.00 14.66 0.15
C LEU A 151 5.79 14.12 -0.61
N THR A 152 4.97 14.99 -1.22
CA THR A 152 3.67 14.63 -1.84
C THR A 152 3.76 13.56 -2.93
N SER A 153 4.85 13.55 -3.69
CA SER A 153 5.09 12.57 -4.76
C SER A 153 5.85 11.33 -4.29
N LEU A 154 6.23 11.27 -3.00
CA LEU A 154 7.12 10.24 -2.47
C LEU A 154 6.44 9.40 -1.38
N ILE A 155 5.75 10.05 -0.44
CA ILE A 155 5.18 9.40 0.75
C ILE A 155 3.66 9.44 0.72
N GLY A 156 3.07 8.26 0.82
CA GLY A 156 1.64 8.01 0.94
C GLY A 156 1.27 7.49 2.32
N LEU A 157 -0.03 7.54 2.61
CA LEU A 157 -0.61 6.97 3.82
C LEU A 157 -1.12 5.56 3.51
N GLN A 158 -0.80 4.59 4.37
CA GLN A 158 -1.22 3.20 4.20
C GLN A 158 -2.11 2.76 5.36
N VAL A 159 -3.17 2.01 5.04
CA VAL A 159 -3.98 1.28 6.03
C VAL A 159 -3.32 -0.07 6.31
N LEU A 160 -3.02 -0.37 7.57
CA LEU A 160 -2.42 -1.65 7.97
C LEU A 160 -3.49 -2.74 8.05
N GLY A 161 -3.15 -3.97 7.66
CA GLY A 161 -4.13 -5.07 7.70
C GLY A 161 -3.66 -6.46 7.24
N CYS A 162 -2.40 -6.64 6.85
CA CYS A 162 -1.85 -7.93 6.46
C CYS A 162 -0.66 -8.28 7.36
N GLY A 163 -0.81 -9.32 8.19
CA GLY A 163 0.23 -9.82 9.09
C GLY A 163 0.72 -8.82 10.15
N ASP A 164 1.47 -9.35 11.13
CA ASP A 164 2.28 -8.54 12.06
C ASP A 164 3.77 -8.54 11.69
N GLY A 165 4.15 -9.35 10.69
CA GLY A 165 5.54 -9.52 10.23
C GLY A 165 5.89 -8.63 9.04
N SER A 166 7.19 -8.55 8.73
CA SER A 166 7.68 -7.94 7.49
C SER A 166 7.22 -8.76 6.28
N MET A 167 6.86 -8.05 5.22
CA MET A 167 6.35 -8.61 3.98
C MET A 167 7.30 -8.27 2.81
N ASP A 168 7.56 -9.27 1.97
CA ASP A 168 8.23 -9.10 0.70
C ASP A 168 7.18 -8.96 -0.42
N GLU A 169 7.31 -7.93 -1.24
CA GLU A 169 6.51 -7.73 -2.43
C GLU A 169 7.18 -8.34 -3.67
N LEU A 170 6.43 -9.16 -4.40
CA LEU A 170 6.84 -9.74 -5.68
C LEU A 170 5.93 -9.22 -6.80
N ILE A 171 6.55 -8.72 -7.87
CA ILE A 171 5.84 -8.21 -9.05
C ILE A 171 5.47 -9.36 -10.00
N LEU A 172 4.19 -9.40 -10.38
CA LEU A 172 3.62 -10.30 -11.38
C LEU A 172 3.21 -9.50 -12.63
N ASP A 173 2.86 -10.17 -13.73
CA ASP A 173 2.48 -9.49 -14.98
C ASP A 173 1.19 -8.65 -14.85
N GLU A 174 0.25 -9.09 -14.00
CA GLU A 174 -1.07 -8.44 -13.82
C GLU A 174 -1.39 -8.17 -12.33
N GLY A 175 -0.35 -8.03 -11.50
CA GLY A 175 -0.52 -7.85 -10.07
C GLY A 175 0.78 -7.81 -9.29
N THR A 176 0.65 -7.74 -7.97
CA THR A 176 1.73 -7.96 -7.00
C THR A 176 1.25 -8.93 -5.93
N VAL A 177 2.19 -9.65 -5.31
CA VAL A 177 1.89 -10.51 -4.17
C VAL A 177 2.80 -10.16 -3.01
N MET A 178 2.19 -9.94 -1.85
CA MET A 178 2.88 -9.80 -0.58
C MET A 178 2.96 -11.17 0.08
N VAL A 179 4.18 -11.54 0.46
CA VAL A 179 4.52 -12.81 1.11
C VAL A 179 5.31 -12.52 2.38
N ASP A 180 5.04 -13.26 3.46
CA ASP A 180 5.79 -13.11 4.72
C ASP A 180 7.29 -13.35 4.48
N SER A 181 8.14 -12.38 4.82
CA SER A 181 9.58 -12.41 4.53
C SER A 181 10.30 -13.59 5.21
N LEU A 182 9.77 -14.17 6.29
CA LEU A 182 10.32 -15.37 6.93
C LEU A 182 9.93 -16.67 6.22
N SER A 183 8.85 -16.62 5.43
CA SER A 183 8.31 -17.77 4.69
C SER A 183 8.85 -17.85 3.26
N VAL A 184 9.44 -16.77 2.76
CA VAL A 184 9.98 -16.68 1.41
C VAL A 184 11.38 -17.28 1.31
N LYS A 185 11.62 -18.01 0.23
CA LYS A 185 12.94 -18.52 -0.15
C LYS A 185 13.36 -17.95 -1.50
N ASN A 186 14.67 -17.95 -1.73
CA ASN A 186 15.27 -17.58 -3.01
C ASN A 186 14.92 -16.17 -3.50
N THR A 187 14.70 -15.22 -2.59
CA THR A 187 14.55 -13.80 -2.92
C THR A 187 15.68 -12.97 -2.30
N VAL A 188 15.96 -11.82 -2.91
CA VAL A 188 16.82 -10.76 -2.38
C VAL A 188 15.95 -9.51 -2.21
N PRO A 189 15.80 -8.98 -0.98
CA PRO A 189 15.21 -7.68 -0.74
C PRO A 189 15.98 -6.57 -1.47
N THR A 190 15.27 -5.70 -2.20
CA THR A 190 15.88 -4.63 -3.00
C THR A 190 15.60 -3.23 -2.48
N ARG A 191 14.40 -2.96 -1.96
CA ARG A 191 14.02 -1.61 -1.53
C ARG A 191 12.87 -1.63 -0.55
N ILE A 192 13.01 -0.89 0.55
CA ILE A 192 11.92 -0.68 1.51
C ILE A 192 10.87 0.21 0.86
N THR A 193 9.64 -0.27 0.82
CA THR A 193 8.48 0.44 0.22
C THR A 193 7.43 0.79 1.27
N GLY A 194 7.39 0.11 2.42
CA GLY A 194 6.43 0.40 3.50
C GLY A 194 7.07 0.44 4.89
N TRP A 195 6.56 1.33 5.73
CA TRP A 195 6.99 1.49 7.13
C TRP A 195 5.78 1.45 8.07
N LYS A 196 5.94 0.65 9.13
CA LYS A 196 5.05 0.59 10.30
C LYS A 196 5.80 1.15 11.51
N PHE A 197 5.06 1.72 12.45
CA PHE A 197 5.63 2.33 13.64
C PHE A 197 5.18 1.60 14.89
N GLU A 198 6.00 1.64 15.94
CA GLU A 198 5.69 1.10 17.25
C GLU A 198 6.31 1.97 18.35
N THR A 199 5.94 1.70 19.60
CA THR A 199 6.60 2.28 20.76
C THR A 199 7.54 1.24 21.39
N SER A 200 8.80 1.61 21.64
CA SER A 200 9.76 0.83 22.44
C SER A 200 10.26 1.67 23.60
N ASP A 201 10.12 1.19 24.83
CA ASP A 201 10.55 1.90 26.03
C ASP A 201 9.98 3.33 26.16
N GLY A 202 8.78 3.56 25.63
CA GLY A 202 8.11 4.86 25.61
C GLY A 202 8.57 5.81 24.49
N ASN A 203 9.55 5.41 23.68
CA ASN A 203 10.00 6.18 22.52
C ASN A 203 9.41 5.59 21.22
N PRO A 204 8.98 6.45 20.28
CA PRO A 204 8.62 6.02 18.93
C PRO A 204 9.81 5.32 18.27
N ARG A 205 9.57 4.15 17.68
CA ARG A 205 10.51 3.43 16.84
C ARG A 205 9.86 3.07 15.51
N VAL A 206 10.68 3.01 14.47
CA VAL A 206 10.32 2.40 13.20
C VAL A 206 10.44 0.89 13.40
N CYS A 207 9.37 0.14 13.17
CA CYS A 207 9.54 -1.29 13.01
C CYS A 207 10.39 -1.50 11.76
N ALA A 208 11.39 -2.39 11.81
CA ALA A 208 12.13 -2.79 10.62
C ALA A 208 11.17 -2.93 9.42
N SER A 209 11.61 -2.48 8.23
CA SER A 209 10.86 -2.47 6.97
C SER A 209 9.58 -3.33 6.97
N ASN A 210 8.42 -2.68 6.94
CA ASN A 210 7.12 -3.37 6.95
C ASN A 210 6.89 -4.08 5.62
N GLU A 211 7.22 -3.39 4.52
CA GLU A 211 7.11 -3.91 3.17
C GLU A 211 8.42 -3.63 2.42
N THR A 212 8.92 -4.63 1.71
CA THR A 212 10.14 -4.54 0.91
C THR A 212 9.91 -5.20 -0.44
N HIS A 213 10.23 -4.51 -1.53
CA HIS A 213 10.29 -5.15 -2.85
C HIS A 213 11.42 -6.18 -2.83
N ALA A 214 11.17 -7.41 -3.29
CA ALA A 214 12.17 -8.46 -3.42
C ALA A 214 12.26 -9.03 -4.84
N LYS A 215 13.46 -9.47 -5.26
CA LYS A 215 13.70 -10.12 -6.55
C LYS A 215 14.15 -11.56 -6.35
N ILE A 216 13.71 -12.47 -7.22
CA ILE A 216 14.13 -13.89 -7.16
C ILE A 216 15.63 -14.02 -7.53
N ASN A 217 16.39 -14.82 -6.77
CA ASN A 217 17.85 -15.01 -6.83
C ASN A 217 18.40 -15.44 -8.19
N THR A 218 17.56 -15.93 -9.11
CA THR A 218 17.98 -16.38 -10.44
C THR A 218 18.13 -15.25 -11.47
N GLY A 219 18.09 -13.98 -11.04
CA GLY A 219 18.11 -12.81 -11.92
C GLY A 219 16.69 -12.41 -12.35
N ASN A 220 16.53 -11.09 -12.61
CA ASN A 220 15.30 -10.32 -12.92
C ASN A 220 14.06 -11.14 -13.25
N HIS A 221 12.92 -10.71 -12.68
CA HIS A 221 11.56 -11.05 -13.10
C HIS A 221 11.52 -12.41 -13.79
N ARG A 222 11.33 -13.50 -13.02
CA ARG A 222 10.73 -14.65 -13.67
C ARG A 222 9.36 -14.17 -14.13
N VAL A 223 9.29 -13.70 -15.38
CA VAL A 223 8.11 -13.90 -16.19
C VAL A 223 7.77 -15.36 -15.94
N PHE A 224 6.55 -15.65 -15.53
CA PHE A 224 6.04 -17.01 -15.45
C PHE A 224 5.93 -17.54 -16.90
N ASN A 225 7.07 -17.69 -17.58
CA ASN A 225 7.21 -17.90 -19.01
C ASN A 225 8.60 -18.46 -19.33
N ALA A 226 8.73 -19.78 -19.16
CA ALA A 226 9.76 -20.57 -19.84
C ALA A 226 9.10 -21.39 -20.97
N GLY A 227 8.27 -20.75 -21.81
CA GLY A 227 7.70 -21.38 -23.01
C GLY A 227 6.76 -22.56 -22.76
N LYS A 228 6.18 -22.68 -21.55
CA LYS A 228 5.13 -23.65 -21.21
C LYS A 228 3.76 -22.96 -21.14
N PRO A 229 2.65 -23.66 -21.43
CA PRO A 229 1.31 -23.09 -21.34
C PRO A 229 1.11 -22.47 -19.95
N ILE A 230 0.75 -21.19 -19.95
CA ILE A 230 0.50 -20.34 -18.77
C ILE A 230 -0.30 -21.14 -17.73
N PRO A 231 0.15 -21.28 -16.47
CA PRO A 231 -0.81 -21.45 -15.39
C PRO A 231 -1.56 -20.14 -15.34
N LYS A 232 -2.81 -20.14 -15.81
CA LYS A 232 -3.61 -18.92 -15.69
C LYS A 232 -3.73 -18.65 -14.19
N LEU A 233 -3.23 -17.51 -13.72
CA LEU A 233 -3.43 -17.03 -12.35
C LEU A 233 -4.92 -16.63 -12.21
N GLU A 234 -5.83 -17.60 -12.35
CA GLU A 234 -7.28 -17.37 -12.27
C GLU A 234 -7.72 -17.31 -10.81
N ASN A 235 -7.04 -18.05 -9.93
CA ASN A 235 -7.38 -18.12 -8.51
C ASN A 235 -6.13 -18.23 -7.61
N VAL A 236 -6.39 -18.21 -6.28
CA VAL A 236 -5.35 -18.27 -5.24
C VAL A 236 -4.53 -19.57 -5.30
N GLU A 237 -5.14 -20.70 -5.66
CA GLU A 237 -4.43 -21.98 -5.75
C GLU A 237 -3.47 -22.00 -6.95
N ASP A 238 -3.86 -21.38 -8.07
CA ASP A 238 -2.97 -21.20 -9.23
C ASP A 238 -1.76 -20.32 -8.86
N LEU A 239 -2.00 -19.22 -8.13
CA LEU A 239 -0.94 -18.35 -7.63
C LEU A 239 0.02 -19.10 -6.70
N LYS A 240 -0.50 -19.84 -5.71
CA LYS A 240 0.32 -20.65 -4.80
C LYS A 240 1.15 -21.69 -5.54
N ALA A 241 0.55 -22.40 -6.49
CA ALA A 241 1.25 -23.38 -7.32
C ALA A 241 2.38 -22.72 -8.13
N ALA A 242 2.12 -21.53 -8.69
CA ALA A 242 3.12 -20.76 -9.42
C ALA A 242 4.28 -20.31 -8.51
N LEU A 243 3.99 -19.80 -7.32
CA LEU A 243 5.01 -19.41 -6.34
C LEU A 243 5.86 -20.60 -5.85
N ALA A 244 5.22 -21.74 -5.60
CA ALA A 244 5.93 -22.98 -5.23
C ALA A 244 6.82 -23.48 -6.38
N MET A 245 6.34 -23.45 -7.63
CA MET A 245 7.17 -23.80 -8.80
C MET A 245 8.34 -22.84 -8.99
N ALA A 246 8.18 -21.57 -8.60
CA ALA A 246 9.26 -20.59 -8.61
C ALA A 246 10.25 -20.77 -7.44
N GLY A 247 9.93 -21.64 -6.48
CA GLY A 247 10.74 -21.88 -5.28
C GLY A 247 10.68 -20.73 -4.26
N VAL A 248 9.61 -19.93 -4.32
CA VAL A 248 9.32 -18.83 -3.39
C VAL A 248 8.70 -19.36 -2.11
N LEU A 249 7.72 -20.27 -2.24
CA LEU A 249 7.05 -20.99 -1.14
C LEU A 249 7.64 -22.41 -1.00
#